data_AF-A0A7Y3I9Q9-F1
#
_entry.id   AF-A0A7Y3I9Q9-F1
#
_cell.length_a   1.000
_cell.length_b   1.000
_cell.length_c   1.000
_cell.angle_alpha   90.00
_cell.angle_beta   90.00
_cell.angle_gamma   90.00
#
_symmetry.space_group_name_H-M   'P 1'
#
loop_
_entity.id
_entity.type
_entity.pdbx_description
1 polymer ?
#
loop_
_entity_poly.entity_id
_entity_poly.type
_entity_poly.pdbx_seq_one_letter_code
_entity_poly.pdbx_strand_id
1 'polypeptide(L)'
;LRVPVATYAPWSLRLGMPGGVDELRDFTGTWIPFAQSDDQAGALGDPRPSLAAAYGSKEDYMKRARAAARDLVLEGFLLSEDVPRALARTEELWDWVAASAPEPPAN
;
A
#
# COMPACT_ATOMS: atom_id res chain seq x y z
N LEU A 1 -6.52 -3.77 4.23
CA LEU A 1 -7.65 -4.40 3.52
C LEU A 1 -7.11 -5.14 2.29
N ARG A 2 -7.83 -6.14 1.74
CA ARG A 2 -7.41 -6.93 0.55
C ARG A 2 -7.51 -6.13 -0.77
N VAL A 3 -7.06 -4.87 -0.75
CA VAL A 3 -7.11 -3.89 -1.84
C VAL A 3 -5.80 -3.08 -1.78
N PRO A 4 -4.68 -3.63 -2.28
CA PRO A 4 -3.36 -3.06 -2.07
C PRO A 4 -3.09 -1.84 -2.96
N VAL A 5 -2.41 -0.81 -2.43
CA VAL A 5 -1.87 0.33 -3.19
C VAL A 5 -0.34 0.27 -3.35
N ALA A 6 0.24 -0.84 -2.90
CA ALA A 6 1.67 -1.08 -2.80
C ALA A 6 1.94 -2.58 -2.72
N THR A 7 3.19 -2.95 -2.97
CA THR A 7 3.72 -4.27 -2.60
C THR A 7 4.22 -4.23 -1.16
N TYR A 8 3.76 -5.18 -0.35
CA TYR A 8 4.18 -5.37 1.03
C TYR A 8 5.12 -6.57 1.08
N ALA A 9 6.41 -6.34 1.30
CA ALA A 9 7.42 -7.39 1.43
C ALA A 9 7.78 -7.58 2.91
N PRO A 10 7.94 -8.83 3.40
CA PRO A 10 8.23 -9.10 4.81
C PRO A 10 9.69 -8.85 5.20
N TRP A 11 10.50 -8.32 4.28
CA TRP A 11 11.93 -8.08 4.45
C TRP A 11 12.27 -6.64 4.06
N SER A 12 13.36 -6.11 4.65
CA SER A 12 13.92 -4.80 4.33
C SER A 12 15.43 -4.87 4.54
N LEU A 13 16.22 -4.31 3.63
CA LEU A 13 17.68 -4.22 3.78
C LEU A 13 18.07 -2.97 4.55
N ARG A 14 19.23 -2.97 5.20
CA ARG A 14 19.78 -1.81 5.93
C ARG A 14 20.41 -0.77 4.99
N LEU A 15 19.71 -0.46 3.90
CA LEU A 15 20.13 0.56 2.93
C LEU A 15 20.28 1.92 3.63
N GLY A 16 21.37 2.63 3.32
CA GLY A 16 21.68 3.93 3.92
C GLY A 16 22.34 3.88 5.30
N MET A 17 22.58 2.70 5.87
CA MET A 17 23.33 2.54 7.12
C MET A 17 24.85 2.43 6.87
N PRO A 18 25.72 2.82 7.82
CA PRO A 18 27.18 2.77 7.65
C PRO A 18 27.79 1.37 7.45
N GLY A 19 27.03 0.29 7.72
CA GLY A 19 27.49 -1.10 7.56
C GLY A 19 26.33 -2.09 7.56
N GLY A 20 26.60 -3.32 7.11
CA GLY A 20 25.61 -4.40 7.00
C GLY A 20 24.50 -4.10 5.98
N VAL A 21 24.80 -3.39 4.90
CA VAL A 21 23.80 -2.93 3.91
C VAL A 21 23.13 -4.09 3.16
N ASP A 22 23.77 -5.24 3.14
CA ASP A 22 23.31 -6.53 2.63
C ASP A 22 22.57 -7.38 3.68
N GLU A 23 22.53 -6.93 4.93
CA GLU A 23 21.78 -7.57 6.00
C GLU A 23 20.32 -7.10 6.04
N LEU A 24 19.46 -7.97 6.57
CA LEU A 24 18.08 -7.62 6.88
C LEU A 24 18.02 -6.65 8.07
N ARG A 25 17.07 -5.73 7.99
CA ARG A 25 16.62 -4.93 9.13
C ARG A 25 15.57 -5.72 9.89
N ASP A 26 15.83 -5.94 11.18
CA ASP A 26 14.95 -6.72 12.03
C ASP A 26 13.53 -6.15 12.10
N PHE A 27 12.56 -7.06 12.05
CA PHE A 27 11.12 -6.83 12.21
C PHE A 27 10.51 -5.76 11.30
N THR A 28 11.22 -5.34 10.25
CA THR A 28 10.77 -4.28 9.36
C THR A 28 10.60 -4.81 7.95
N GLY A 29 9.37 -4.75 7.44
CA GLY A 29 9.08 -5.03 6.04
C GLY A 29 9.41 -3.85 5.13
N THR A 30 9.33 -4.09 3.84
CA THR A 30 9.38 -3.03 2.82
C THR A 30 7.99 -2.79 2.27
N TRP A 31 7.67 -1.52 2.08
CA TRP A 31 6.44 -1.07 1.45
C TRP A 31 6.81 -0.30 0.19
N ILE A 32 6.44 -0.84 -0.97
CA ILE A 32 6.82 -0.32 -2.28
C ILE A 32 5.54 0.16 -2.99
N PRO A 33 5.24 1.47 -3.01
CA PRO A 33 4.02 2.00 -3.61
C PRO A 33 3.93 1.65 -5.10
N PHE A 34 2.70 1.54 -5.61
CA PHE A 34 2.49 1.49 -7.06
C PHE A 34 2.77 2.86 -7.68
N ALA A 35 3.19 2.86 -8.95
CA ALA A 35 3.22 4.07 -9.73
C ALA A 35 1.80 4.67 -9.82
N GLN A 36 1.68 5.99 -9.82
CA GLN A 36 0.39 6.68 -9.89
C GLN A 36 -0.29 6.49 -11.25
N SER A 37 0.52 6.59 -12.32
CA SER A 37 0.08 6.50 -13.72
C SER A 37 0.93 5.51 -14.51
N ASP A 38 0.41 5.08 -15.67
CA ASP A 38 1.13 4.19 -16.58
C ASP A 38 2.37 4.86 -17.17
N ASP A 39 2.33 6.18 -17.38
CA ASP A 39 3.51 6.95 -17.81
C ASP A 39 4.62 6.90 -16.76
N GLN A 40 4.26 7.07 -15.48
CA GLN A 40 5.23 6.96 -14.38
C GLN A 40 5.76 5.53 -14.25
N ALA A 41 4.89 4.52 -14.38
CA ALA A 41 5.30 3.11 -14.37
C ALA A 41 6.30 2.83 -15.49
N GLY A 42 6.02 3.31 -16.72
CA GLY A 42 6.91 3.19 -17.87
C GLY A 42 8.26 3.90 -17.66
N ALA A 43 8.25 5.11 -17.10
CA ALA A 43 9.47 5.86 -16.80
C ALA A 43 10.34 5.18 -15.72
N LEU A 44 9.72 4.53 -14.74
CA LEU A 44 10.41 3.78 -13.69
C LEU A 44 10.78 2.35 -14.12
N GLY A 45 10.28 1.88 -15.26
CA GLY A 45 10.39 0.47 -15.66
C GLY A 45 9.67 -0.49 -14.71
N ASP A 46 8.64 -0.01 -14.00
CA ASP A 46 7.87 -0.82 -13.05
C ASP A 46 6.89 -1.72 -13.83
N PRO A 47 7.02 -3.06 -13.75
CA PRO A 47 6.14 -3.96 -14.47
C PRO A 47 4.76 -4.12 -13.82
N ARG A 48 4.55 -3.55 -12.62
CA ARG A 48 3.27 -3.64 -11.91
C ARG A 48 2.27 -2.63 -12.49
N PRO A 49 0.96 -2.94 -12.45
CA PRO A 49 -0.07 -1.96 -12.83
C PRO A 49 0.04 -0.69 -12.00
N SER A 50 -0.16 0.46 -12.65
CA SER A 50 -0.29 1.73 -11.94
C SER A 50 -1.55 1.76 -11.07
N LEU A 51 -1.61 2.70 -10.13
CA LEU A 51 -2.77 2.96 -9.30
C LEU A 51 -3.99 3.32 -10.15
N ALA A 52 -3.78 4.15 -11.19
CA ALA A 52 -4.81 4.49 -12.18
C ALA A 52 -5.30 3.26 -12.95
N ALA A 53 -4.41 2.39 -13.42
CA ALA A 53 -4.80 1.17 -14.12
C ALA A 53 -5.51 0.14 -13.21
N ALA A 54 -5.10 0.04 -11.95
CA ALA A 54 -5.66 -0.92 -11.00
C ALA A 54 -7.08 -0.55 -10.54
N TYR A 55 -7.34 0.75 -10.33
CA TYR A 55 -8.55 1.22 -9.65
C TYR A 55 -9.34 2.28 -10.39
N GLY A 56 -8.74 3.04 -11.31
CA GLY A 56 -9.37 4.14 -12.05
C GLY A 56 -9.55 5.41 -11.22
N SER A 57 -10.15 5.30 -10.03
CA SER A 57 -10.46 6.46 -9.17
C SER A 57 -10.38 6.13 -7.67
N LYS A 58 -10.25 7.18 -6.84
CA LYS A 58 -10.34 7.05 -5.37
C LYS A 58 -11.70 6.48 -4.95
N GLU A 59 -12.78 6.87 -5.64
CA GLU A 59 -14.13 6.39 -5.33
C GLU A 59 -14.26 4.88 -5.55
N ASP A 60 -13.79 4.38 -6.70
CA ASP A 60 -13.80 2.95 -7.02
C ASP A 60 -12.91 2.15 -6.08
N TYR A 61 -11.73 2.69 -5.74
CA TYR A 61 -10.86 2.11 -4.73
C TYR A 61 -11.56 1.99 -3.38
N MET A 62 -12.17 3.07 -2.87
CA MET A 62 -12.86 3.06 -1.58
C MET A 62 -14.10 2.16 -1.60
N LYS A 63 -14.78 2.03 -2.73
CA LYS A 63 -15.86 1.05 -2.91
C LYS A 63 -15.34 -0.39 -2.76
N ARG A 64 -14.22 -0.73 -3.41
CA ARG A 64 -13.57 -2.05 -3.28
C ARG A 64 -13.07 -2.27 -1.85
N ALA A 65 -12.50 -1.25 -1.20
CA ALA A 65 -12.05 -1.32 0.18
C ALA A 65 -13.19 -1.67 1.15
N ARG A 66 -14.34 -0.98 1.02
CA ARG A 66 -15.54 -1.28 1.83
C ARG A 66 -16.05 -2.70 1.62
N ALA A 67 -16.05 -3.19 0.39
CA ALA A 67 -16.41 -4.58 0.09
C ALA A 67 -15.44 -5.56 0.78
N ALA A 68 -14.13 -5.37 0.60
CA ALA A 68 -13.11 -6.21 1.22
C ALA A 68 -13.16 -6.20 2.76
N ALA A 69 -13.47 -5.05 3.37
CA ALA A 69 -13.65 -4.95 4.83
C ALA A 69 -14.85 -5.77 5.30
N ARG A 70 -15.98 -5.69 4.59
CA ARG A 70 -17.16 -6.52 4.89
C ARG A 70 -16.84 -8.01 4.77
N ASP A 71 -16.15 -8.41 3.71
CA ASP A 71 -15.79 -9.82 3.50
C ASP A 71 -14.85 -10.34 4.60
N LEU A 72 -13.88 -9.51 5.03
CA LEU A 72 -12.98 -9.86 6.14
C LEU A 72 -13.72 -9.99 7.48
N VAL A 73 -14.77 -9.19 7.72
CA VAL A 73 -15.63 -9.35 8.89
C VAL A 73 -16.40 -10.66 8.84
N LEU A 74 -16.98 -11.00 7.68
CA LEU A 74 -17.71 -12.26 7.47
C LEU A 74 -16.81 -13.48 7.65
N GLU A 75 -15.56 -13.39 7.21
CA GLU A 75 -14.55 -14.45 7.35
C GLU A 75 -13.92 -14.51 8.76
N GLY A 76 -14.19 -13.54 9.64
CA GLY A 76 -13.64 -13.47 10.99
C GLY A 76 -12.19 -12.96 11.08
N PHE A 77 -11.66 -12.36 10.02
CA PHE A 77 -10.32 -11.75 9.98
C PHE A 77 -10.29 -10.28 10.40
N LEU A 78 -11.45 -9.62 10.51
CA LEU A 78 -11.57 -8.23 10.95
C LEU A 78 -12.76 -8.08 11.89
N LEU A 79 -12.59 -7.33 12.99
CA LEU A 79 -13.71 -7.02 13.89
C LEU A 79 -14.58 -5.92 13.27
N SER A 80 -15.91 -6.02 13.42
CA SER A 80 -16.85 -5.01 12.90
C SER A 80 -16.55 -3.61 13.43
N GLU A 81 -16.14 -3.49 14.69
CA GLU A 81 -15.77 -2.22 15.32
C GLU A 81 -14.49 -1.59 14.74
N ASP A 82 -13.61 -2.38 14.13
CA ASP A 82 -12.36 -1.92 13.54
C ASP A 82 -12.49 -1.50 12.07
N VAL A 83 -13.63 -1.79 11.43
CA VAL A 83 -13.89 -1.42 10.03
C VAL A 83 -13.67 0.07 9.75
N PRO A 84 -14.18 1.01 10.56
CA PRO A 84 -13.95 2.44 10.32
C PRO A 84 -12.47 2.81 10.34
N ARG A 85 -11.69 2.25 11.28
CA ARG A 85 -10.25 2.49 11.40
C ARG A 85 -9.48 1.90 10.21
N ALA A 86 -9.83 0.69 9.78
CA ALA A 86 -9.21 0.04 8.63
C ALA A 86 -9.48 0.82 7.32
N LEU A 87 -10.69 1.35 7.15
CA LEU A 87 -11.04 2.18 5.98
C LEU A 87 -10.32 3.53 6.01
N ALA A 88 -10.27 4.21 7.15
CA ALA A 88 -9.53 5.47 7.29
C ALA A 88 -8.05 5.29 6.93
N ARG A 89 -7.40 4.24 7.45
CA ARG A 89 -6.01 3.94 7.11
C ARG A 89 -5.83 3.67 5.61
N THR A 90 -6.76 2.94 5.00
CA THR A 90 -6.72 2.61 3.57
C THR A 90 -6.88 3.86 2.70
N GLU A 91 -7.66 4.84 3.16
CA GLU A 91 -7.82 6.15 2.52
C GLU A 91 -6.56 7.01 2.63
N GLU A 92 -5.94 7.08 3.82
CA GLU A 92 -4.66 7.79 4.02
C GLU A 92 -3.56 7.23 3.11
N LEU A 93 -3.46 5.90 2.99
CA LEU A 93 -2.49 5.26 2.11
C LEU A 93 -2.72 5.61 0.65
N TRP A 94 -3.97 5.67 0.21
CA TRP A 94 -4.30 6.10 -1.15
C TRP A 94 -3.88 7.54 -1.39
N ASP A 95 -4.28 8.44 -0.49
CA ASP A 95 -3.97 9.87 -0.64
C ASP A 95 -2.47 10.10 -0.65
N TRP A 96 -1.72 9.36 0.16
CA TRP A 96 -0.26 9.40 0.15
C TRP A 96 0.32 8.96 -1.20
N VAL A 97 -0.12 7.80 -1.73
CA VAL A 97 0.40 7.27 -3.01
C VAL A 97 0.03 8.23 -4.15
N ALA A 98 -1.17 8.79 -4.12
CA ALA A 98 -1.66 9.73 -5.13
C ALA A 98 -1.03 11.13 -5.03
N ALA A 99 -0.52 11.55 -3.85
CA ALA A 99 0.01 12.90 -3.62
C ALA A 99 1.49 13.09 -4.02
N SER A 100 2.23 12.04 -4.40
CA SER A 100 3.61 12.11 -4.95
C SER A 100 4.71 12.53 -3.94
N ALA A 101 4.50 12.39 -2.63
CA ALA A 101 5.42 12.89 -1.60
C ALA A 101 6.45 11.83 -1.08
N PRO A 102 7.62 12.26 -0.54
CA PRO A 102 8.84 11.43 -0.50
C PRO A 102 9.06 10.52 0.74
N GLU A 103 8.14 10.43 1.71
CA GLU A 103 8.33 9.52 2.86
C GLU A 103 7.07 8.72 3.21
N PRO A 104 7.15 7.37 3.28
CA PRO A 104 6.01 6.51 3.53
C PRO A 104 5.33 6.86 4.85
N PRO A 105 4.00 6.71 4.96
CA PRO A 105 3.29 7.03 6.19
C PRO A 105 3.81 6.15 7.32
N ALA A 106 4.04 6.75 8.50
CA ALA A 106 4.53 6.05 9.68
C ALA A 106 3.69 4.78 9.93
N ASN A 107 4.39 3.68 10.20
CA ASN A 107 3.80 2.39 10.58
C ASN A 107 3.26 2.43 12.00
#